data_AF-A0AAV4AP52-F1
#
_entry.id   AF-A0AAV4AP52-F1
#
_cell.length_a   1.000
_cell.length_b   1.000
_cell.length_c   1.000
_cell.angle_alpha   90.00
_cell.angle_beta   90.00
_cell.angle_gamma   90.00
#
_symmetry.space_group_name_H-M   'P 1'
#
loop_
_entity.id
_entity.type
_entity.pdbx_description
1 polymer ?
#
loop_
_entity_poly.entity_id
_entity_poly.type
_entity_poly.pdbx_seq_one_letter_code
_entity_poly.pdbx_strand_id
1 'polypeptide(L)'
;MAARSETSLQEKVEILESLGENFVDKVKNYLSAVKEAITAGTADIAEEIFQLAVEFLTQDLPRQACSATDSQARDNEGDVTKLRVGAADSKRIKDKIDGLKNELQALDSETKERIIDLSEVSKENSNAVKSLQKLLSFMRQNNQAAVAITPSPTAVSTPDISGPLEEVRQRSTFSATVATDPDIPEIQDVQLLPGGRILVSDGRHMRWKLFDIEGKHIHTLECRDTPKRLAVIESASDCHTAAVTLPDCRRIYILEVTADNIEVKETVRTAKQYEPVAAVNKLALAVGCNEDFYSTIDLIDLQGRFLRQIGSGMMLLYMDITKDSHLVLSDVLSNTIAIRHTNTGRVVFSNVGLLSL
;
A
#
# COMPACT_ATOMS: atom_id res chain seq x y z
N MET A 1 -50.90 -32.38 -44.17
CA MET A 1 -50.88 -32.16 -42.70
C MET A 1 -49.47 -32.26 -42.11
N ALA A 2 -48.56 -33.08 -42.64
CA ALA A 2 -47.16 -33.16 -42.18
C ALA A 2 -46.38 -31.82 -42.21
N ALA A 3 -46.54 -31.00 -43.26
CA ALA A 3 -45.81 -29.74 -43.40
C ALA A 3 -46.16 -28.64 -42.37
N ARG A 4 -47.32 -28.75 -41.68
CA ARG A 4 -47.67 -27.84 -40.56
C ARG A 4 -47.10 -28.30 -39.23
N SER A 5 -46.69 -29.57 -39.14
CA SER A 5 -46.09 -30.15 -37.92
C SER A 5 -44.60 -29.81 -37.81
N GLU A 6 -43.88 -29.78 -38.93
CA GLU A 6 -42.45 -29.43 -38.93
C GLU A 6 -42.21 -27.95 -38.61
N THR A 7 -43.05 -27.05 -39.11
CA THR A 7 -42.95 -25.60 -38.82
C THR A 7 -43.13 -25.31 -37.34
N SER A 8 -44.06 -25.99 -36.67
CA SER A 8 -44.26 -25.84 -35.22
C SER A 8 -43.11 -26.39 -34.38
N LEU A 9 -42.40 -27.41 -34.86
CA LEU A 9 -41.26 -27.99 -34.14
C LEU A 9 -40.02 -27.10 -34.26
N GLN A 10 -39.79 -26.52 -35.45
CA GLN A 10 -38.71 -25.58 -35.71
C GLN A 10 -38.85 -24.33 -34.82
N GLU A 11 -40.04 -23.75 -34.74
CA GLU A 11 -40.34 -22.60 -33.88
C GLU A 11 -40.08 -22.90 -32.39
N LYS A 12 -40.41 -24.11 -31.93
CA LYS A 12 -40.14 -24.53 -30.54
C LYS A 12 -38.65 -24.72 -30.25
N VAL A 13 -37.86 -25.19 -31.23
CA VAL A 13 -36.41 -25.30 -31.09
C VAL A 13 -35.76 -23.92 -31.04
N GLU A 14 -36.16 -22.98 -31.91
CA GLU A 14 -35.66 -21.60 -31.88
C GLU A 14 -35.99 -20.89 -30.56
N ILE A 15 -37.17 -21.13 -29.99
CA ILE A 15 -37.55 -20.60 -28.67
C ILE A 15 -36.65 -21.19 -27.57
N LEU A 16 -36.35 -22.49 -27.61
CA LEU A 16 -35.47 -23.14 -26.62
C LEU A 16 -34.02 -22.69 -26.74
N GLU A 17 -33.50 -22.52 -27.95
CA GLU A 17 -32.16 -21.99 -28.20
C GLU A 17 -32.05 -20.53 -27.72
N SER A 18 -33.04 -19.69 -28.04
CA SER A 18 -33.13 -18.32 -27.53
C SER A 18 -33.21 -18.24 -26.00
N LEU A 19 -33.94 -19.16 -25.35
CA LEU A 19 -33.98 -19.26 -23.90
C LEU A 19 -32.63 -19.69 -23.31
N GLY A 20 -31.93 -20.62 -23.98
CA GLY A 20 -30.60 -21.08 -23.60
C GLY A 20 -29.54 -19.98 -23.68
N GLU A 21 -29.51 -19.21 -24.77
CA GLU A 21 -28.59 -18.09 -24.95
C GLU A 21 -28.84 -16.97 -23.94
N ASN A 22 -30.11 -16.57 -23.75
CA ASN A 22 -30.49 -15.58 -22.74
C ASN A 22 -30.12 -16.02 -21.32
N PHE A 23 -30.20 -17.31 -21.03
CA PHE A 23 -29.80 -17.88 -19.74
C PHE A 23 -28.29 -17.80 -19.55
N VAL A 24 -27.50 -18.19 -20.54
CA VAL A 24 -26.03 -18.13 -20.49
C VAL A 24 -25.55 -16.70 -20.29
N ASP A 25 -26.14 -15.73 -20.98
CA ASP A 25 -25.76 -14.32 -20.86
C ASP A 25 -26.15 -13.73 -19.49
N LYS A 26 -27.30 -14.12 -18.95
CA LYS A 26 -27.66 -13.77 -17.56
C LYS A 26 -26.66 -14.33 -16.55
N VAL A 27 -26.25 -15.59 -16.70
CA VAL A 27 -25.24 -16.22 -15.82
C VAL A 27 -23.87 -15.54 -15.94
N LYS A 28 -23.45 -15.15 -17.15
CA LYS A 28 -22.18 -14.42 -17.34
C LYS A 28 -22.18 -13.04 -16.70
N ASN A 29 -23.23 -12.25 -16.97
CA ASN A 29 -23.37 -10.90 -16.38
C ASN A 29 -23.41 -10.98 -14.86
N TYR A 30 -24.09 -12.00 -14.34
CA TYR A 30 -24.18 -12.29 -12.93
C TYR A 30 -22.82 -12.66 -12.30
N LEU A 31 -22.04 -13.57 -12.91
CA LEU A 31 -20.69 -13.92 -12.46
C LEU A 31 -19.75 -12.70 -12.48
N SER A 32 -19.93 -11.79 -13.44
CA SER A 32 -19.19 -10.53 -13.50
C SER A 32 -19.51 -9.65 -12.28
N ALA A 33 -20.80 -9.49 -11.96
CA ALA A 33 -21.24 -8.69 -10.80
C ALA A 33 -20.74 -9.26 -9.47
N VAL A 34 -20.76 -10.59 -9.29
CA VAL A 34 -20.20 -11.26 -8.10
C VAL A 34 -18.70 -11.02 -8.01
N LYS A 35 -17.96 -11.13 -9.12
CA LYS A 35 -16.52 -10.87 -9.15
C LYS A 35 -16.18 -9.42 -8.81
N GLU A 36 -16.96 -8.47 -9.27
CA GLU A 36 -16.83 -7.04 -8.92
C GLU A 36 -17.10 -6.80 -7.42
N ALA A 37 -18.16 -7.39 -6.87
CA ALA A 37 -18.49 -7.29 -5.44
C ALA A 37 -17.41 -7.89 -4.53
N ILE A 38 -16.85 -9.05 -4.90
CA ILE A 38 -15.70 -9.65 -4.19
C ILE A 38 -14.48 -8.73 -4.26
N THR A 39 -14.21 -8.13 -5.42
CA THR A 39 -13.08 -7.21 -5.62
C THR A 39 -13.26 -5.91 -4.81
N ALA A 40 -14.51 -5.49 -4.58
CA ALA A 40 -14.86 -4.31 -3.79
C ALA A 40 -14.86 -4.55 -2.27
N GLY A 41 -14.62 -5.79 -1.80
CA GLY A 41 -14.54 -6.12 -0.38
C GLY A 41 -15.90 -6.26 0.32
N THR A 42 -16.98 -6.47 -0.43
CA THR A 42 -18.34 -6.67 0.12
C THR A 42 -18.74 -8.15 0.06
N ALA A 43 -18.09 -8.98 0.87
CA ALA A 43 -18.28 -10.44 0.86
C ALA A 43 -19.73 -10.86 1.16
N ASP A 44 -20.41 -10.17 2.09
CA ASP A 44 -21.79 -10.49 2.49
C ASP A 44 -22.80 -10.31 1.34
N ILE A 45 -22.57 -9.30 0.48
CA ILE A 45 -23.41 -9.04 -0.70
C ILE A 45 -23.17 -10.11 -1.77
N ALA A 46 -21.93 -10.58 -1.94
CA ALA A 46 -21.62 -11.66 -2.88
C ALA A 46 -22.27 -12.99 -2.47
N GLU A 47 -22.35 -13.27 -1.16
CA GLU A 47 -23.01 -14.46 -0.61
C GLU A 47 -24.54 -14.42 -0.78
N GLU A 48 -25.20 -13.29 -0.46
CA GLU A 48 -26.64 -13.13 -0.70
C GLU A 48 -27.01 -13.26 -2.18
N ILE A 49 -26.21 -12.63 -3.05
CA ILE A 49 -26.38 -12.72 -4.49
C ILE A 49 -26.23 -14.19 -4.93
N PHE A 50 -25.19 -14.90 -4.47
CA PHE A 50 -24.97 -16.33 -4.74
C PHE A 50 -26.15 -17.21 -4.34
N GLN A 51 -26.70 -16.99 -3.14
CA GLN A 51 -27.83 -17.75 -2.62
C GLN A 51 -29.08 -17.55 -3.49
N LEU A 52 -29.36 -16.32 -3.92
CA LEU A 52 -30.49 -16.00 -4.82
C LEU A 52 -30.36 -16.71 -6.18
N ALA A 53 -29.15 -16.80 -6.74
CA ALA A 53 -28.94 -17.52 -7.99
C ALA A 53 -29.13 -19.03 -7.84
N VAL A 54 -28.64 -19.62 -6.74
CA VAL A 54 -28.85 -21.05 -6.47
C VAL A 54 -30.35 -21.34 -6.33
N GLU A 55 -31.10 -20.49 -5.65
CA GLU A 55 -32.55 -20.64 -5.48
C GLU A 55 -33.29 -20.57 -6.81
N PHE A 56 -32.98 -19.57 -7.66
CA PHE A 56 -33.57 -19.45 -9.00
C PHE A 56 -33.29 -20.68 -9.88
N LEU A 57 -32.06 -21.19 -9.86
CA LEU A 57 -31.63 -22.33 -10.68
C LEU A 57 -32.24 -23.66 -10.21
N THR A 58 -32.44 -23.82 -8.91
CA THR A 58 -32.87 -25.11 -8.33
C THR A 58 -34.38 -25.19 -8.11
N GLN A 59 -35.07 -24.06 -7.92
CA GLN A 59 -36.50 -24.04 -7.59
C GLN A 59 -37.39 -23.51 -8.72
N ASP A 60 -37.01 -22.41 -9.37
CA ASP A 60 -37.89 -21.72 -10.31
C ASP A 60 -37.79 -22.26 -11.74
N LEU A 61 -36.57 -22.57 -12.21
CA LEU A 61 -36.36 -23.12 -13.55
C LEU A 61 -37.11 -24.44 -13.79
N PRO A 62 -37.07 -25.43 -12.87
CA PRO A 62 -37.81 -26.69 -13.05
C PRO A 62 -39.33 -26.50 -13.03
N ARG A 63 -39.84 -25.55 -12.24
CA ARG A 63 -41.28 -25.25 -12.16
C ARG A 63 -41.80 -24.61 -13.44
N GLN A 64 -41.00 -23.77 -14.09
CA GLN A 64 -41.34 -23.19 -15.40
C GLN A 64 -41.27 -24.22 -16.53
N ALA A 65 -40.37 -25.21 -16.44
CA ALA A 65 -40.30 -26.30 -17.42
C ALA A 65 -41.47 -27.30 -17.29
N CYS A 66 -42.00 -27.52 -16.08
CA CYS A 66 -43.07 -28.48 -15.83
C CYS A 66 -44.50 -27.99 -16.16
N SER A 67 -44.71 -26.69 -16.41
CA SER A 67 -46.06 -26.17 -16.69
C SER A 67 -46.48 -26.26 -18.17
N ALA A 68 -45.62 -26.79 -19.05
CA ALA A 68 -45.79 -26.72 -20.50
C ALA A 68 -46.42 -27.96 -21.17
N THR A 69 -46.70 -29.07 -20.47
CA THR A 69 -47.18 -30.29 -21.14
C THR A 69 -48.14 -31.11 -20.29
N ASP A 70 -49.44 -30.95 -20.53
CA ASP A 70 -50.45 -31.92 -20.07
C ASP A 70 -51.53 -32.24 -21.10
N SER A 71 -51.28 -31.98 -22.39
CA SER A 71 -52.21 -32.40 -23.45
C SER A 71 -51.49 -32.74 -24.75
N GLN A 72 -51.12 -34.01 -24.89
CA GLN A 72 -50.92 -34.81 -26.12
C GLN A 72 -49.73 -35.76 -25.98
N ALA A 73 -49.92 -36.85 -25.23
CA ALA A 73 -48.99 -37.96 -25.17
C ALA A 73 -49.61 -39.19 -25.83
N ARG A 74 -49.62 -39.28 -27.17
CA ARG A 74 -49.88 -40.56 -27.86
C ARG A 74 -49.09 -40.87 -29.12
N ASP A 75 -48.44 -39.91 -29.78
CA ASP A 75 -47.54 -40.21 -30.90
C ASP A 75 -46.29 -39.37 -30.72
N ASN A 76 -45.17 -39.90 -30.19
CA ASN A 76 -43.84 -39.29 -30.33
C ASN A 76 -42.72 -40.19 -29.77
N GLU A 77 -42.30 -41.19 -30.56
CA GLU A 77 -41.07 -41.94 -30.29
C GLU A 77 -39.81 -41.05 -30.48
N GLY A 78 -39.92 -39.97 -31.27
CA GLY A 78 -38.87 -38.95 -31.45
C GLY A 78 -38.63 -38.05 -30.24
N ASP A 79 -39.64 -37.81 -29.39
CA ASP A 79 -39.50 -36.99 -28.18
C ASP A 79 -38.78 -37.74 -27.06
N VAL A 80 -38.85 -39.07 -27.02
CA VAL A 80 -38.16 -39.90 -26.03
C VAL A 80 -36.64 -39.81 -26.21
N THR A 81 -36.14 -39.73 -27.45
CA THR A 81 -34.73 -39.50 -27.74
C THR A 81 -34.25 -38.10 -27.37
N LYS A 82 -35.06 -37.05 -27.58
CA LYS A 82 -34.72 -35.68 -27.15
C LYS A 82 -34.72 -35.53 -25.63
N LEU A 83 -35.66 -36.18 -24.94
CA LEU A 83 -35.69 -36.25 -23.46
C LEU A 83 -34.49 -37.01 -22.89
N ARG A 84 -34.00 -38.07 -23.57
CA ARG A 84 -32.78 -38.78 -23.16
C ARG A 84 -31.51 -37.93 -23.33
N VAL A 85 -31.41 -37.11 -24.38
CA VAL A 85 -30.30 -36.15 -24.53
C VAL A 85 -30.36 -35.10 -23.42
N GLY A 86 -31.55 -34.56 -23.12
CA GLY A 86 -31.75 -33.63 -22.00
C GLY A 86 -31.38 -34.21 -20.63
N ALA A 87 -31.63 -35.51 -20.40
CA ALA A 87 -31.23 -36.18 -19.16
C ALA A 87 -29.70 -36.35 -19.04
N ALA A 88 -29.00 -36.63 -20.15
CA ALA A 88 -27.55 -36.72 -20.17
C ALA A 88 -26.89 -35.35 -19.93
N ASP A 89 -27.43 -34.28 -20.54
CA ASP A 89 -26.95 -32.92 -20.32
C ASP A 89 -27.26 -32.42 -18.91
N SER A 90 -28.43 -32.75 -18.36
CA SER A 90 -28.78 -32.45 -16.97
C SER A 90 -27.83 -33.12 -15.98
N LYS A 91 -27.45 -34.39 -16.22
CA LYS A 91 -26.43 -35.08 -15.42
C LYS A 91 -25.07 -34.38 -15.52
N ARG A 92 -24.64 -34.02 -16.73
CA ARG A 92 -23.36 -33.32 -16.96
C ARG A 92 -23.32 -31.94 -16.28
N ILE A 93 -24.43 -31.21 -16.29
CA ILE A 93 -24.57 -29.93 -15.60
C ILE A 93 -24.49 -30.13 -14.08
N LYS A 94 -25.18 -31.14 -13.55
CA LYS A 94 -25.11 -31.48 -12.13
C LYS A 94 -23.68 -31.82 -11.69
N ASP A 95 -22.97 -32.66 -12.44
CA ASP A 95 -21.58 -33.03 -12.14
C ASP A 95 -20.65 -31.79 -12.14
N LYS A 96 -20.89 -30.82 -13.04
CA LYS A 96 -20.16 -29.54 -13.03
C LYS A 96 -20.49 -28.67 -11.82
N ILE A 97 -21.76 -28.60 -11.42
CA ILE A 97 -22.19 -27.86 -10.22
C ILE A 97 -21.55 -28.46 -8.98
N ASP A 98 -21.53 -29.79 -8.86
CA ASP A 98 -20.90 -30.48 -7.73
C ASP A 98 -19.38 -30.24 -7.72
N GLY A 99 -18.72 -30.21 -8.89
CA GLY A 99 -17.31 -29.83 -9.04
C GLY A 99 -17.02 -28.40 -8.55
N LEU A 100 -17.79 -27.42 -9.02
CA LEU A 100 -17.66 -26.02 -8.60
C LEU A 100 -17.93 -25.84 -7.10
N LYS A 101 -18.88 -26.58 -6.53
CA LYS A 101 -19.16 -26.56 -5.09
C LYS A 101 -17.96 -27.01 -4.28
N ASN A 102 -17.26 -28.05 -4.72
CA ASN A 102 -16.05 -28.54 -4.05
C ASN A 102 -14.89 -27.54 -4.16
N GLU A 103 -14.69 -26.92 -5.34
CA GLU A 103 -13.69 -25.86 -5.52
C GLU A 103 -13.97 -24.66 -4.61
N LEU A 104 -15.23 -24.24 -4.50
CA LEU A 104 -15.64 -23.14 -3.63
C LEU A 104 -15.40 -23.47 -2.15
N GLN A 105 -15.68 -24.70 -1.72
CA GLN A 105 -15.39 -25.16 -0.35
C GLN A 105 -13.89 -25.19 -0.04
N ALA A 106 -13.05 -25.59 -1.00
CA ALA A 106 -11.60 -25.56 -0.85
C ALA A 106 -11.10 -24.11 -0.69
N LEU A 107 -11.64 -23.19 -1.50
CA LEU A 107 -11.26 -21.78 -1.48
C LEU A 107 -11.74 -21.06 -0.21
N ASP A 108 -12.92 -21.41 0.32
CA ASP A 108 -13.40 -20.95 1.63
C ASP A 108 -12.48 -21.45 2.76
N SER A 109 -12.03 -22.70 2.69
CA SER A 109 -11.09 -23.26 3.67
C SER A 109 -9.74 -22.56 3.64
N GLU A 110 -9.16 -22.32 2.46
CA GLU A 110 -7.91 -21.57 2.29
C GLU A 110 -8.05 -20.12 2.79
N THR A 111 -9.19 -19.49 2.52
CA THR A 111 -9.45 -18.11 2.98
C THR A 111 -9.54 -18.05 4.51
N LYS A 112 -10.20 -19.02 5.15
CA LYS A 112 -10.26 -19.12 6.61
C LYS A 112 -8.88 -19.31 7.25
N GLU A 113 -8.03 -20.13 6.65
CA GLU A 113 -6.65 -20.33 7.11
C GLU A 113 -5.85 -19.02 7.02
N ARG A 114 -5.92 -18.31 5.88
CA ARG A 114 -5.27 -16.99 5.73
C ARG A 114 -5.78 -15.94 6.72
N ILE A 115 -7.07 -15.96 7.06
CA ILE A 115 -7.64 -15.06 8.07
C ILE A 115 -7.06 -15.36 9.45
N ILE A 116 -6.86 -16.64 9.80
CA ILE A 116 -6.23 -17.04 11.06
C ILE A 116 -4.79 -16.52 11.10
N ASP A 117 -3.99 -16.74 10.06
CA ASP A 117 -2.60 -16.26 9.97
C ASP A 117 -2.52 -14.72 10.12
N LEU A 118 -3.37 -13.99 9.40
CA LEU A 118 -3.45 -12.53 9.52
C LEU A 118 -3.86 -12.07 10.92
N SER A 119 -4.71 -12.82 11.61
CA SER A 119 -5.11 -12.53 12.99
C SER A 119 -3.95 -12.71 13.98
N GLU A 120 -3.05 -13.67 13.74
CA GLU A 120 -1.85 -13.87 14.55
C GLU A 120 -0.85 -12.72 14.33
N VAL A 121 -0.57 -12.37 13.07
CA VAL A 121 0.28 -11.21 12.73
C VAL A 121 -0.28 -9.91 13.33
N SER A 122 -1.60 -9.73 13.32
CA SER A 122 -2.26 -8.58 13.95
C SER A 122 -2.05 -8.55 15.48
N LYS A 123 -2.11 -9.70 16.16
CA LYS A 123 -1.81 -9.79 17.60
C LYS A 123 -0.35 -9.45 17.89
N GLU A 124 0.59 -9.94 17.09
CA GLU A 124 2.02 -9.62 17.22
C GLU A 124 2.25 -8.11 17.05
N ASN A 125 1.66 -7.50 16.03
CA ASN A 125 1.73 -6.06 15.80
C ASN A 125 1.11 -5.25 16.95
N SER A 126 -0.04 -5.69 17.49
CA SER A 126 -0.67 -5.06 18.66
C SER A 126 0.26 -5.08 19.87
N ASN A 127 0.96 -6.20 20.10
CA ASN A 127 1.94 -6.31 21.17
C ASN A 127 3.17 -5.42 20.94
N ALA A 128 3.65 -5.32 19.70
CA ALA A 128 4.75 -4.42 19.33
C ALA A 128 4.37 -2.95 19.58
N VAL A 129 3.17 -2.53 19.17
CA VAL A 129 2.64 -1.18 19.42
C VAL A 129 2.54 -0.89 20.91
N LYS A 130 2.03 -1.83 21.73
CA LYS A 130 2.01 -1.67 23.19
C LYS A 130 3.41 -1.52 23.79
N SER A 131 4.39 -2.27 23.28
CA SER A 131 5.79 -2.15 23.71
C SER A 131 6.38 -0.79 23.33
N LEU A 132 6.11 -0.30 22.11
CA LEU A 132 6.50 1.04 21.68
C LEU A 132 5.82 2.13 22.50
N GLN A 133 4.53 2.00 22.81
CA GLN A 133 3.82 2.94 23.68
C GLN A 133 4.43 2.98 25.08
N LYS A 134 4.79 1.83 25.67
CA LYS A 134 5.51 1.76 26.95
C LYS A 134 6.86 2.47 26.88
N LEU A 135 7.62 2.22 25.81
CA LEU A 135 8.90 2.90 25.58
C LEU A 135 8.70 4.41 25.45
N LEU A 136 7.68 4.85 24.72
CA LEU A 136 7.38 6.26 24.50
C LEU A 136 6.89 6.94 25.78
N SER A 137 6.09 6.26 26.61
CA SER A 137 5.73 6.76 27.94
C SER A 137 6.93 6.85 28.87
N PHE A 138 7.84 5.87 28.83
CA PHE A 138 9.10 5.90 29.57
C PHE A 138 9.98 7.07 29.11
N MET A 139 10.14 7.25 27.80
CA MET A 139 10.85 8.39 27.23
C MET A 139 10.19 9.72 27.62
N ARG A 140 8.85 9.84 27.60
CA ARG A 140 8.15 11.07 28.02
C ARG A 140 8.30 11.37 29.51
N GLN A 141 8.25 10.36 30.37
CA GLN A 141 8.52 10.52 31.80
C GLN A 141 9.96 10.96 32.05
N ASN A 142 10.90 10.51 31.23
CA ASN A 142 12.31 10.89 31.32
C ASN A 142 12.66 12.18 30.55
N ASN A 143 11.82 12.62 29.59
CA ASN A 143 12.06 13.76 28.70
C ASN A 143 11.19 14.99 29.03
N GLN A 144 11.04 15.37 30.31
CA GLN A 144 10.82 16.79 30.63
C GLN A 144 12.04 17.68 30.30
N ALA A 145 13.10 17.13 29.69
CA ALA A 145 14.05 17.86 28.86
C ALA A 145 14.37 17.02 27.61
N ALA A 146 14.22 17.60 26.42
CA ALA A 146 14.34 16.90 25.13
C ALA A 146 15.79 16.47 24.81
N VAL A 147 15.97 15.23 24.32
CA VAL A 147 17.23 14.70 23.76
C VAL A 147 16.92 13.68 22.65
N ALA A 148 17.69 13.74 21.55
CA ALA A 148 17.69 12.78 20.45
C ALA A 148 18.45 11.49 20.84
N ILE A 149 17.87 10.32 20.59
CA ILE A 149 18.46 9.02 20.99
C ILE A 149 19.03 8.31 19.76
N THR A 150 20.30 7.92 19.86
CA THR A 150 21.05 7.07 18.92
C THR A 150 20.74 5.59 19.14
N PRO A 151 20.44 4.78 18.11
CA PRO A 151 20.40 3.32 18.24
C PRO A 151 21.78 2.72 17.94
N SER A 152 22.39 2.03 18.91
CA SER A 152 23.52 1.13 18.70
C SER A 152 23.18 -0.26 19.20
N PRO A 153 23.27 -1.32 18.37
CA PRO A 153 22.96 -2.68 18.77
C PRO A 153 24.22 -3.35 19.30
N THR A 154 24.45 -3.27 20.62
CA THR A 154 25.44 -4.12 21.28
C THR A 154 24.76 -4.83 22.44
N ALA A 155 24.40 -6.09 22.23
CA ALA A 155 23.91 -6.96 23.28
C ALA A 155 25.06 -7.25 24.25
N VAL A 156 24.99 -6.71 25.46
CA VAL A 156 25.88 -7.04 26.57
C VAL A 156 25.05 -7.70 27.67
N SER A 157 25.49 -8.88 28.07
CA SER A 157 24.98 -9.68 29.18
C SER A 157 24.92 -8.87 30.48
N THR A 158 23.75 -8.90 31.13
CA THR A 158 23.45 -8.22 32.40
C THR A 158 24.28 -8.73 33.57
N PRO A 159 25.06 -7.90 34.27
CA PRO A 159 25.23 -8.02 35.70
C PRO A 159 24.09 -7.26 36.40
N ASP A 160 23.63 -7.83 37.50
CA ASP A 160 22.67 -7.28 38.44
C ASP A 160 23.17 -5.93 39.00
N ILE A 161 22.53 -4.82 38.62
CA ILE A 161 22.85 -3.47 39.13
C ILE A 161 21.56 -2.89 39.73
N SER A 162 21.30 -3.27 40.98
CA SER A 162 20.30 -2.65 41.85
C SER A 162 20.85 -1.36 42.49
N GLY A 163 21.35 -0.44 41.67
CA GLY A 163 21.82 0.89 42.10
C GLY A 163 20.98 2.00 41.47
N PRO A 164 20.78 3.15 42.16
CA PRO A 164 20.09 4.29 41.57
C PRO A 164 20.85 4.74 40.31
N LEU A 165 20.15 4.79 39.17
CA LEU A 165 20.66 5.31 37.91
C LEU A 165 21.12 6.75 38.15
N GLU A 166 22.43 6.97 38.23
CA GLU A 166 22.99 8.31 38.20
C GLU A 166 22.59 8.96 36.87
N GLU A 167 21.83 10.04 36.99
CA GLU A 167 21.35 10.87 35.89
C GLU A 167 22.57 11.53 35.22
N VAL A 168 23.17 10.86 34.22
CA VAL A 168 24.25 11.44 33.41
C VAL A 168 23.67 12.54 32.53
N ARG A 169 23.52 13.73 33.10
CA ARG A 169 23.14 14.96 32.39
C ARG A 169 24.35 15.53 31.65
N GLN A 170 24.78 14.89 30.57
CA GLN A 170 25.67 15.55 29.62
C GLN A 170 24.86 16.50 28.73
N ARG A 171 24.73 17.75 29.16
CA ARG A 171 24.21 18.86 28.34
C ARG A 171 25.32 19.37 27.42
N SER A 172 25.68 18.59 26.40
CA SER A 172 26.46 19.12 25.28
C SER A 172 25.48 19.72 24.27
N THR A 173 25.52 21.04 24.08
CA THR A 173 24.78 21.70 23.02
C THR A 173 25.59 21.62 21.73
N PHE A 174 25.14 20.80 20.78
CA PHE A 174 25.72 20.74 19.44
C PHE A 174 25.54 22.09 18.73
N SER A 175 26.62 22.62 18.16
CA SER A 175 26.60 23.84 17.35
C SER A 175 27.01 23.51 15.93
N ALA A 176 26.12 23.81 14.97
CA ALA A 176 26.37 23.66 13.54
C ALA A 176 27.09 24.88 12.91
N THR A 177 27.52 25.83 13.74
CA THR A 177 28.29 27.00 13.30
C THR A 177 29.72 26.58 13.02
N VAL A 178 30.22 26.92 11.83
CA VAL A 178 31.62 26.71 11.45
C VAL A 178 32.34 28.06 11.36
N ALA A 179 33.66 28.08 11.57
CA ALA A 179 34.43 29.32 11.62
C ALA A 179 34.35 30.16 10.33
N THR A 180 33.99 29.53 9.20
CA THR A 180 33.82 30.17 7.88
C THR A 180 32.39 30.65 7.62
N ASP A 181 31.47 30.52 8.57
CA ASP A 181 30.12 31.05 8.43
C ASP A 181 30.13 32.58 8.63
N PRO A 182 29.55 33.34 7.71
CA PRO A 182 29.45 34.80 7.86
C PRO A 182 28.50 35.20 9.00
N ASP A 183 27.50 34.37 9.33
CA ASP A 183 26.52 34.60 10.40
C ASP A 183 25.90 33.29 10.94
N ILE A 184 24.84 33.39 11.77
CA ILE A 184 24.23 32.23 12.43
C ILE A 184 23.51 31.37 11.38
N PRO A 185 23.82 30.06 11.28
CA PRO A 185 23.21 29.19 10.28
C PRO A 185 21.71 28.98 10.56
N GLU A 186 20.91 28.87 9.48
CA GLU A 186 19.48 28.52 9.58
C GLU A 186 19.34 27.02 9.31
N ILE A 187 19.37 26.24 10.39
CA ILE A 187 19.33 24.77 10.30
C ILE A 187 17.91 24.35 9.93
N GLN A 188 17.76 23.84 8.71
CA GLN A 188 16.48 23.37 8.19
C GLN A 188 16.25 21.91 8.53
N ASP A 189 17.32 21.12 8.54
CA ASP A 189 17.25 19.70 8.83
C ASP A 189 18.59 19.14 9.34
N VAL A 190 18.50 18.05 10.10
CA VAL A 190 19.62 17.33 10.70
C VAL A 190 19.38 15.84 10.62
N GLN A 191 20.34 15.13 10.06
CA GLN A 191 20.28 13.68 9.93
C GLN A 191 21.48 13.02 10.58
N LEU A 192 21.21 12.06 11.47
CA LEU A 192 22.23 11.18 12.02
C LEU A 192 22.48 10.02 11.07
N LEU A 193 23.69 9.93 10.55
CA LEU A 193 24.17 8.85 9.70
C LEU A 193 24.94 7.82 10.55
N PRO A 194 24.93 6.54 10.16
CA PRO A 194 25.85 5.52 10.66
C PRO A 194 27.31 5.93 10.72
N GLY A 195 28.01 5.34 11.69
CA GLY A 195 29.38 5.75 12.02
C GLY A 195 29.45 7.02 12.86
N GLY A 196 28.31 7.49 13.39
CA GLY A 196 28.26 8.69 14.23
C GLY A 196 28.61 9.94 13.44
N ARG A 197 28.02 10.08 12.24
CA ARG A 197 28.15 11.28 11.41
C ARG A 197 26.85 12.05 11.43
N ILE A 198 26.92 13.36 11.33
CA ILE A 198 25.75 14.24 11.36
C ILE A 198 25.78 15.08 10.09
N LEU A 199 24.79 14.91 9.23
CA LEU A 199 24.58 15.73 8.04
C LEU A 199 23.57 16.82 8.36
N VAL A 200 23.93 18.07 8.07
CA VAL A 200 23.15 19.25 8.42
C VAL A 200 22.87 20.07 7.17
N SER A 201 21.61 20.49 7.00
CA SER A 201 21.20 21.41 5.95
C SER A 201 21.12 22.83 6.51
N ASP A 202 21.98 23.71 5.99
CA ASP A 202 22.02 25.13 6.33
C ASP A 202 21.33 25.94 5.24
N GLY A 203 20.05 26.23 5.45
CA GLY A 203 19.20 26.90 4.47
C GLY A 203 19.56 28.37 4.25
N ARG A 204 20.22 29.03 5.21
CA ARG A 204 20.64 30.44 5.06
C ARG A 204 21.84 30.56 4.14
N HIS A 205 22.85 29.72 4.37
CA HIS A 205 24.09 29.75 3.60
C HIS A 205 24.04 28.84 2.36
N MET A 206 22.96 28.11 2.15
CA MET A 206 22.80 27.13 1.06
C MET A 206 23.93 26.09 1.06
N ARG A 207 24.22 25.54 2.24
CA ARG A 207 25.32 24.60 2.47
C ARG A 207 24.82 23.30 3.09
N TRP A 208 25.46 22.20 2.73
CA TRP A 208 25.40 20.96 3.51
C TRP A 208 26.68 20.80 4.29
N LYS A 209 26.56 20.51 5.58
CA LYS A 209 27.69 20.40 6.49
C LYS A 209 27.71 19.00 7.10
N LEU A 210 28.89 18.38 7.11
CA LEU A 210 29.13 17.10 7.74
C LEU A 210 29.89 17.32 9.05
N PHE A 211 29.43 16.67 10.11
CA PHE A 211 30.08 16.66 11.42
C PHE A 211 30.25 15.21 11.91
N ASP A 212 31.14 15.00 12.87
CA ASP A 212 31.10 13.81 13.71
C ASP A 212 30.15 13.98 14.91
N ILE A 213 29.96 12.89 15.66
CA ILE A 213 29.10 12.83 16.84
C ILE A 213 29.61 13.72 17.99
N GLU A 214 30.89 14.10 17.98
CA GLU A 214 31.49 15.01 18.95
C GLU A 214 31.22 16.48 18.57
N GLY A 215 30.61 16.73 17.41
CA GLY A 215 30.31 18.07 16.90
C GLY A 215 31.46 18.71 16.14
N LYS A 216 32.53 17.97 15.82
CA LYS A 216 33.62 18.49 15.01
C LYS A 216 33.19 18.54 13.56
N HIS A 217 33.40 19.70 12.93
CA HIS A 217 33.17 19.91 11.51
C HIS A 217 34.17 19.10 10.66
N ILE A 218 33.64 18.42 9.63
CA ILE A 218 34.39 17.57 8.71
C ILE A 218 34.43 18.19 7.32
N HIS A 219 33.26 18.49 6.75
CA HIS A 219 33.14 18.94 5.36
C HIS A 219 31.99 19.93 5.17
N THR A 220 32.11 20.81 4.18
CA THR A 220 31.05 21.72 3.75
C THR A 220 30.94 21.69 2.23
N LEU A 221 29.75 21.36 1.73
CA LEU A 221 29.42 21.41 0.32
C LEU A 221 28.49 22.59 0.05
N GLU A 222 28.90 23.50 -0.84
CA GLU A 222 28.09 24.67 -1.23
C GLU A 222 27.15 24.34 -2.39
N CYS A 223 25.86 24.62 -2.22
CA CYS A 223 24.88 24.54 -3.29
C CYS A 223 24.82 25.88 -4.05
N ARG A 224 25.66 26.01 -5.09
CA ARG A 224 25.84 27.28 -5.83
C ARG A 224 24.70 27.67 -6.75
N ASP A 225 23.81 26.74 -7.05
CA ASP A 225 22.86 26.86 -8.15
C ASP A 225 21.46 27.35 -7.75
N THR A 226 21.26 27.71 -6.48
CA THR A 226 19.92 27.78 -5.91
C THR A 226 19.73 29.06 -5.10
N PRO A 227 18.83 29.97 -5.54
CA PRO A 227 18.66 31.28 -4.91
C PRO A 227 17.82 31.24 -3.63
N LYS A 228 17.31 30.08 -3.19
CA LYS A 228 16.35 29.97 -2.10
C LYS A 228 16.51 28.68 -1.29
N ARG A 229 16.27 28.82 0.01
CA ARG A 229 16.24 27.84 1.11
C ARG A 229 16.38 26.37 0.70
N LEU A 230 17.42 25.71 1.22
CA LEU A 230 17.52 24.25 1.21
C LEU A 230 16.36 23.64 2.00
N ALA A 231 15.77 22.56 1.50
CA ALA A 231 14.83 21.77 2.29
C ALA A 231 15.38 20.36 2.54
N VAL A 232 14.71 19.71 3.49
CA VAL A 232 14.82 18.35 4.04
C VAL A 232 15.85 17.41 3.42
N ILE A 233 16.62 16.77 4.30
CA ILE A 233 17.60 15.74 4.01
C ILE A 233 17.01 14.39 4.41
N GLU A 234 16.88 13.49 3.43
CA GLU A 234 16.52 12.11 3.68
C GLU A 234 17.66 11.18 3.28
N SER A 235 18.14 10.34 4.20
CA SER A 235 19.23 9.39 3.95
C SER A 235 18.68 8.00 3.72
N ALA A 236 19.20 7.34 2.70
CA ALA A 236 18.91 5.94 2.45
C ALA A 236 19.48 5.08 3.58
N SER A 237 18.88 3.92 3.78
CA SER A 237 19.37 2.92 4.75
C SER A 237 20.77 2.36 4.46
N ASP A 238 21.37 2.67 3.30
CA ASP A 238 22.79 2.39 3.02
C ASP A 238 23.73 3.42 3.64
N CYS A 239 23.18 4.57 4.04
CA CYS A 239 23.83 5.65 4.78
C CYS A 239 24.97 6.34 4.06
N HIS A 240 25.10 6.06 2.77
CA HIS A 240 26.01 6.72 1.85
C HIS A 240 25.26 7.56 0.82
N THR A 241 23.94 7.37 0.71
CA THR A 241 23.12 8.17 -0.18
C THR A 241 22.18 9.05 0.64
N ALA A 242 22.16 10.34 0.35
CA ALA A 242 21.13 11.26 0.84
C ALA A 242 20.44 11.94 -0.34
N ALA A 243 19.14 12.22 -0.20
CA ALA A 243 18.38 13.02 -1.13
C ALA A 243 18.01 14.34 -0.46
N VAL A 244 18.17 15.42 -1.20
CA VAL A 244 17.82 16.76 -0.74
C VAL A 244 16.85 17.36 -1.74
N THR A 245 15.67 17.74 -1.25
CA THR A 245 14.65 18.38 -2.07
C THR A 245 14.73 19.90 -1.92
N LEU A 246 14.52 20.62 -3.02
CA LEU A 246 14.47 22.07 -3.01
C LEU A 246 13.10 22.54 -3.49
N PRO A 247 12.21 22.99 -2.58
CA PRO A 247 10.82 23.26 -2.89
C PRO A 247 10.65 24.26 -4.02
N ASP A 248 11.54 25.24 -4.16
CA ASP A 248 11.38 26.29 -5.17
C ASP A 248 12.25 26.10 -6.41
N CYS A 249 13.11 25.08 -6.45
CA CYS A 249 14.13 24.95 -7.50
C CYS A 249 13.83 23.87 -8.53
N ARG A 250 12.72 23.12 -8.39
CA ARG A 250 12.38 21.98 -9.27
C ARG A 250 13.57 21.04 -9.50
N ARG A 251 14.28 20.78 -8.40
CA ARG A 251 15.51 20.01 -8.36
C ARG A 251 15.53 19.13 -7.13
N ILE A 252 16.09 17.95 -7.31
CA ILE A 252 16.47 17.05 -6.23
C ILE A 252 17.95 16.78 -6.39
N TYR A 253 18.71 16.94 -5.31
CA TYR A 253 20.11 16.56 -5.26
C TYR A 253 20.22 15.19 -4.64
N ILE A 254 20.85 14.25 -5.34
CA ILE A 254 21.29 12.99 -4.76
C ILE A 254 22.74 13.18 -4.35
N LEU A 255 22.98 13.14 -3.05
CA LEU A 255 24.27 13.29 -2.43
C LEU A 255 24.89 11.93 -2.15
N GLU A 256 26.18 11.82 -2.38
CA GLU A 256 27.02 10.75 -1.87
C GLU A 256 27.74 11.26 -0.61
N VAL A 257 27.53 10.57 0.50
CA VAL A 257 28.05 10.94 1.82
C VAL A 257 29.00 9.85 2.29
N THR A 258 30.26 10.22 2.44
CA THR A 258 31.30 9.35 2.98
C THR A 258 31.66 9.77 4.40
N ALA A 259 32.59 9.07 5.04
CA ALA A 259 33.04 9.42 6.38
C ALA A 259 33.64 10.83 6.46
N ASP A 260 34.21 11.31 5.35
CA ASP A 260 35.05 12.51 5.31
C ASP A 260 34.60 13.54 4.26
N ASN A 261 33.59 13.23 3.45
CA ASN A 261 33.19 14.07 2.32
C ASN A 261 31.69 14.01 2.00
N ILE A 262 31.17 15.09 1.40
CA ILE A 262 29.85 15.15 0.79
C ILE A 262 30.04 15.54 -0.69
N GLU A 263 29.46 14.79 -1.61
CA GLU A 263 29.50 15.08 -3.04
C GLU A 263 28.10 15.07 -3.66
N VAL A 264 27.87 15.91 -4.67
CA VAL A 264 26.65 15.79 -5.50
C VAL A 264 26.89 14.69 -6.52
N LYS A 265 26.16 13.59 -6.39
CA LYS A 265 26.22 12.46 -7.33
C LYS A 265 25.32 12.69 -8.54
N GLU A 266 24.12 13.20 -8.32
CA GLU A 266 23.14 13.43 -9.38
C GLU A 266 22.27 14.66 -9.08
N THR A 267 21.83 15.36 -10.12
CA THR A 267 20.88 16.47 -10.01
C THR A 267 19.66 16.20 -10.88
N VAL A 268 18.59 15.77 -10.24
CA VAL A 268 17.32 15.47 -10.93
C VAL A 268 16.59 16.77 -11.19
N ARG A 269 16.39 17.11 -12.47
CA ARG A 269 15.50 18.21 -12.85
C ARG A 269 14.07 17.71 -12.95
N THR A 270 13.16 18.44 -12.33
CA THR A 270 11.80 17.98 -12.12
C THR A 270 10.86 18.91 -12.88
N ALA A 271 9.82 18.36 -13.51
CA ALA A 271 8.80 19.21 -14.11
C ALA A 271 7.94 19.89 -13.03
N LYS A 272 7.86 19.22 -11.87
CA LYS A 272 6.97 19.56 -10.77
C LYS A 272 7.67 20.24 -9.61
N GLN A 273 6.94 21.04 -8.87
CA GLN A 273 7.32 21.51 -7.55
C GLN A 273 7.15 20.39 -6.52
N TYR A 274 8.23 20.05 -5.81
CA TYR A 274 8.21 19.03 -4.77
C TYR A 274 8.18 19.66 -3.39
N GLU A 275 7.51 18.98 -2.46
CA GLU A 275 7.46 19.37 -1.06
C GLU A 275 8.69 18.89 -0.28
N PRO A 276 8.93 19.46 0.91
CA PRO A 276 9.95 18.96 1.83
C PRO A 276 9.66 17.54 2.34
N VAL A 277 8.49 16.96 2.08
CA VAL A 277 8.16 15.60 2.50
C VAL A 277 8.74 14.61 1.50
N ALA A 278 9.85 13.98 1.88
CA ALA A 278 10.52 12.95 1.10
C ALA A 278 10.75 11.70 1.96
N ALA A 279 11.05 10.59 1.31
CA ALA A 279 11.48 9.37 1.98
C ALA A 279 12.35 8.56 1.01
N VAL A 280 13.38 7.89 1.50
CA VAL A 280 14.33 7.21 0.63
C VAL A 280 14.69 5.82 1.15
N ASN A 281 14.79 4.86 0.25
CA ASN A 281 15.36 3.55 0.53
C ASN A 281 16.51 3.24 -0.43
N LYS A 282 17.01 1.99 -0.42
CA LYS A 282 18.14 1.58 -1.27
C LYS A 282 17.85 1.60 -2.78
N LEU A 283 16.57 1.72 -3.17
CA LEU A 283 16.13 1.59 -4.55
C LEU A 283 15.59 2.91 -5.10
N ALA A 284 14.83 3.64 -4.29
CA ALA A 284 14.08 4.80 -4.73
C ALA A 284 13.94 5.87 -3.65
N LEU A 285 13.77 7.09 -4.14
CA LEU A 285 13.28 8.26 -3.46
C LEU A 285 11.79 8.41 -3.76
N ALA A 286 10.98 8.55 -2.72
CA ALA A 286 9.62 9.04 -2.80
C ALA A 286 9.62 10.53 -2.45
N VAL A 287 8.93 11.32 -3.25
CA VAL A 287 8.81 12.76 -3.06
C VAL A 287 7.36 13.19 -3.21
N GLY A 288 6.85 13.90 -2.21
CA GLY A 288 5.55 14.52 -2.26
C GLY A 288 5.53 15.68 -3.26
N CYS A 289 4.48 15.76 -4.07
CA CYS A 289 4.25 16.84 -5.03
C CYS A 289 2.88 17.46 -4.78
N ASN A 290 2.81 18.79 -4.80
CA ASN A 290 1.61 19.56 -4.51
C ASN A 290 1.31 20.60 -5.61
N GLU A 291 1.27 20.17 -6.87
CA GLU A 291 0.97 21.10 -7.98
C GLU A 291 -0.54 21.32 -8.21
N ASP A 292 -1.45 20.45 -7.75
CA ASP A 292 -2.86 20.50 -8.18
C ASP A 292 -3.91 20.11 -7.10
N PHE A 293 -3.78 20.59 -5.86
CA PHE A 293 -4.65 20.26 -4.69
C PHE A 293 -4.65 18.78 -4.25
N TYR A 294 -4.40 17.86 -5.17
CA TYR A 294 -4.19 16.44 -4.90
C TYR A 294 -2.70 16.21 -4.78
N SER A 295 -2.25 15.83 -3.58
CA SER A 295 -0.86 15.42 -3.46
C SER A 295 -0.64 14.11 -4.20
N THR A 296 0.42 14.09 -4.99
CA THR A 296 0.92 12.88 -5.62
C THR A 296 2.30 12.58 -5.10
N ILE A 297 2.69 11.32 -5.16
CA ILE A 297 4.02 10.88 -4.76
C ILE A 297 4.72 10.40 -6.01
N ASP A 298 5.80 11.07 -6.36
CA ASP A 298 6.67 10.60 -7.44
C ASP A 298 7.73 9.68 -6.83
N LEU A 299 7.90 8.50 -7.44
CA LEU A 299 8.99 7.59 -7.17
C LEU A 299 10.08 7.80 -8.22
N ILE A 300 11.29 8.07 -7.75
CA ILE A 300 12.47 8.37 -8.57
C ILE A 300 13.57 7.43 -8.09
N ASP A 301 14.30 6.77 -8.99
CA ASP A 301 15.45 5.97 -8.54
C ASP A 301 16.64 6.84 -8.13
N LEU A 302 17.66 6.22 -7.54
CA LEU A 302 18.87 6.91 -7.10
C LEU A 302 19.77 7.38 -8.26
N GLN A 303 19.38 7.12 -9.51
CA GLN A 303 19.98 7.68 -10.73
C GLN A 303 19.15 8.86 -11.28
N GLY A 304 18.13 9.30 -10.55
CA GLY A 304 17.28 10.41 -10.95
C GLY A 304 16.23 10.08 -12.01
N ARG A 305 16.05 8.80 -12.36
CA ARG A 305 15.04 8.40 -13.34
C ARG A 305 13.69 8.33 -12.66
N PHE A 306 12.72 9.01 -13.24
CA PHE A 306 11.32 8.87 -12.83
C PHE A 306 10.85 7.43 -13.06
N LEU A 307 10.38 6.78 -12.00
CA LEU A 307 9.86 5.42 -12.06
C LEU A 307 8.35 5.44 -12.28
N ARG A 308 7.63 6.16 -11.40
CA ARG A 308 6.17 6.28 -11.46
C ARG A 308 5.61 7.34 -10.52
N GLN A 309 4.34 7.66 -10.73
CA GLN A 309 3.54 8.50 -9.84
C GLN A 309 2.50 7.64 -9.11
N ILE A 310 2.28 7.93 -7.83
CA ILE A 310 1.26 7.32 -6.98
C ILE A 310 0.30 8.42 -6.55
N GLY A 311 -0.98 8.25 -6.86
CA GLY A 311 -2.03 9.11 -6.31
C GLY A 311 -2.13 8.90 -4.80
N SER A 312 -1.80 9.94 -4.03
CA SER A 312 -1.94 9.88 -2.57
C SER A 312 -3.39 10.22 -2.19
N GLY A 313 -3.94 11.28 -2.79
CA GLY A 313 -5.26 11.83 -2.44
C GLY A 313 -5.33 12.38 -1.01
N MET A 314 -4.16 12.53 -0.36
CA MET A 314 -3.98 12.95 1.03
C MET A 314 -3.26 14.30 1.08
N MET A 315 -3.29 15.03 2.19
CA MET A 315 -2.35 16.12 2.43
C MET A 315 -1.19 15.58 3.26
N LEU A 316 -0.04 15.31 2.65
CA LEU A 316 1.04 14.56 3.29
C LEU A 316 1.66 15.34 4.46
N LEU A 317 1.56 14.79 5.66
CA LEU A 317 2.30 15.26 6.84
C LEU A 317 3.64 14.56 6.97
N TYR A 318 3.64 13.26 6.68
CA TYR A 318 4.76 12.36 6.89
C TYR A 318 4.76 11.30 5.81
N MET A 319 5.97 10.91 5.40
CA MET A 319 6.20 9.83 4.44
C MET A 319 7.42 9.03 4.87
N ASP A 320 7.37 7.72 4.70
CA ASP A 320 8.52 6.83 4.84
C ASP A 320 8.46 5.69 3.82
N ILE A 321 9.60 5.09 3.48
CA ILE A 321 9.68 3.88 2.66
C ILE A 321 10.28 2.75 3.48
N THR A 322 9.49 1.71 3.72
CA THR A 322 9.96 0.52 4.43
C THR A 322 11.01 -0.26 3.63
N LYS A 323 11.73 -1.15 4.32
CA LYS A 323 12.71 -2.07 3.69
C LYS A 323 12.05 -2.97 2.63
N ASP A 324 10.79 -3.33 2.83
CA ASP A 324 10.00 -4.14 1.89
C ASP A 324 9.35 -3.30 0.78
N SER A 325 9.79 -2.04 0.62
CA SER A 325 9.30 -1.11 -0.40
C SER A 325 7.80 -0.84 -0.27
N HIS A 326 7.32 -0.61 0.95
CA HIS A 326 6.01 -0.02 1.22
C HIS A 326 6.16 1.45 1.55
N LEU A 327 5.23 2.27 1.07
CA LEU A 327 5.10 3.66 1.46
C LEU A 327 4.20 3.75 2.69
N VAL A 328 4.70 4.37 3.75
CA VAL A 328 3.89 4.74 4.92
C VAL A 328 3.60 6.23 4.79
N LEU A 329 2.32 6.60 4.81
CA LEU A 329 1.84 7.95 4.58
C LEU A 329 0.96 8.37 5.75
N SER A 330 1.12 9.62 6.20
CA SER A 330 0.20 10.25 7.15
C SER A 330 -0.47 11.46 6.51
N ASP A 331 -1.79 11.58 6.67
CA ASP A 331 -2.56 12.75 6.23
C ASP A 331 -2.79 13.74 7.37
N VAL A 332 -2.46 15.02 7.13
CA VAL A 332 -2.74 16.13 8.05
C VAL A 332 -4.24 16.27 8.32
N LEU A 333 -5.07 16.14 7.29
CA LEU A 333 -6.48 16.54 7.35
C LEU A 333 -7.38 15.42 7.85
N SER A 334 -7.14 14.19 7.41
CA SER A 334 -7.99 13.05 7.77
C SER A 334 -7.52 12.28 8.99
N ASN A 335 -6.37 12.61 9.59
CA ASN A 335 -5.77 11.84 10.69
C ASN A 335 -5.66 10.35 10.35
N THR A 336 -5.34 10.05 9.09
CA THR A 336 -5.22 8.68 8.57
C THR A 336 -3.76 8.33 8.38
N ILE A 337 -3.45 7.06 8.64
CA ILE A 337 -2.20 6.44 8.21
C ILE A 337 -2.55 5.43 7.12
N ALA A 338 -1.89 5.56 5.97
CA ALA A 338 -2.03 4.64 4.85
C ALA A 338 -0.69 3.97 4.56
N ILE A 339 -0.73 2.66 4.30
CA ILE A 339 0.41 1.89 3.81
C ILE A 339 0.09 1.49 2.37
N ARG A 340 0.98 1.81 1.44
CA ARG A 340 0.82 1.52 0.01
C ARG A 340 1.99 0.72 -0.53
N HIS A 341 1.73 -0.15 -1.49
CA HIS A 341 2.81 -0.78 -2.23
C HIS A 341 3.48 0.24 -3.15
N THR A 342 4.81 0.38 -3.12
CA THR A 342 5.54 1.26 -4.05
C THR A 342 5.32 0.86 -5.52
N ASN A 343 5.37 -0.44 -5.83
CA ASN A 343 5.26 -0.96 -7.21
C ASN A 343 3.88 -0.79 -7.84
N THR A 344 2.81 -0.90 -7.05
CA THR A 344 1.44 -0.87 -7.57
C THR A 344 0.68 0.39 -7.18
N GLY A 345 1.06 1.05 -6.08
CA GLY A 345 0.31 2.16 -5.47
C GLY A 345 -0.94 1.71 -4.71
N ARG A 346 -1.23 0.40 -4.69
CA ARG A 346 -2.37 -0.18 -4.00
C ARG A 346 -2.23 0.00 -2.49
N VAL A 347 -3.33 0.33 -1.84
CA VAL A 347 -3.42 0.42 -0.38
C VAL A 347 -3.35 -1.00 0.18
N VAL A 348 -2.36 -1.24 1.02
CA VAL A 348 -2.20 -2.49 1.79
C VAL A 348 -2.96 -2.37 3.10
N PHE A 349 -2.92 -1.17 3.70
CA PHE A 349 -3.59 -0.87 4.95
C PHE A 349 -4.00 0.60 4.96
N SER A 350 -5.16 0.90 5.53
CA SER A 350 -5.58 2.26 5.84
C SER A 350 -6.37 2.23 7.13
N ASN A 351 -5.99 3.06 8.09
CA ASN A 351 -6.76 3.25 9.30
C ASN A 351 -7.31 4.66 9.37
N VAL A 352 -8.61 4.76 9.52
CA VAL A 352 -9.35 6.01 9.72
C VAL A 352 -9.76 6.03 11.19
N GLY A 353 -9.09 6.86 12.00
CA GLY A 353 -9.62 7.24 13.32
C GLY A 353 -8.81 6.89 14.57
N LEU A 354 -7.51 7.15 14.62
CA LEU A 354 -6.71 6.93 15.85
C LEU A 354 -6.19 8.19 16.56
N LEU A 355 -6.43 9.39 16.03
CA LEU A 355 -5.95 10.63 16.65
C LEU A 355 -7.09 11.60 16.92
N SER A 356 -8.03 11.20 17.79
CA SER A 356 -8.65 12.17 18.70
C SER A 356 -7.84 12.12 20.00
N LEU A 357 -6.72 12.86 20.05
CA LEU A 357 -5.98 13.12 21.27
C LEU A 357 -6.28 14.53 21.76
#